data_AF-A0A7T5RG93-F1
#
_entry.id   AF-A0A7T5RG93-F1
#
_cell.length_a   1.000
_cell.length_b   1.000
_cell.length_c   1.000
_cell.angle_alpha   90.00
_cell.angle_beta   90.00
_cell.angle_gamma   90.00
#
_symmetry.space_group_name_H-M   'P 1'
#
loop_
_entity.id
_entity.type
_entity.pdbx_description
1 polymer ?
#
loop_
_entity_poly.entity_id
_entity_poly.type
_entity_poly.pdbx_seq_one_letter_code
_entity_poly.pdbx_strand_id
1 'polypeptide(L)'
;MLEKHFQLSQRYLNSALSFLEIHNLIIYPEPGVITLSDEVCDKLSVSLINSRKMLLDSLMQSQAFIEFTYFIGKGKNEKESVRLILSLYDIKQSEAVVLKIFQEWIKLLGIKISEKPLKNQTLDGIKNSLQNKLYANNFIKEFLDDDLRNVSEQVITELSNAIKEIPEDNEASINEGGRALEDFLRLDLAKDIDLSRCSGIGEIANELNKYPQYPKKLNSLCLGLSSVRSIGKAHGADKILKVKWSITEHGATGYIIMVLSVIKSYLVFKQESKTVF
;
A
#
# COMPACT_ATOMS: atom_id res chain seq x y z
N MET A 1 -21.91 20.44 20.20
CA MET A 1 -20.76 21.15 20.81
C MET A 1 -19.61 21.30 19.80
N LEU A 2 -19.21 20.23 19.09
CA LEU A 2 -18.18 20.28 18.03
C LEU A 2 -18.59 21.11 16.80
N GLU A 3 -19.84 21.03 16.34
CA GLU A 3 -20.32 21.82 15.19
C GLU A 3 -20.15 23.34 15.39
N LYS A 4 -20.53 23.83 16.57
CA LYS A 4 -20.36 25.24 16.94
C LYS A 4 -18.90 25.62 17.10
N HIS A 5 -18.06 24.70 17.56
CA HIS A 5 -16.64 24.94 17.78
C HIS A 5 -15.86 25.03 16.45
N PHE A 6 -16.14 24.12 15.52
CA PHE A 6 -15.44 24.07 14.23
C PHE A 6 -16.15 24.81 13.10
N GLN A 7 -17.37 25.32 13.32
CA GLN A 7 -18.22 25.95 12.29
C GLN A 7 -18.45 25.02 11.08
N LEU A 8 -18.60 23.72 11.35
CA LEU A 8 -18.80 22.68 10.34
C LEU A 8 -20.23 22.13 10.43
N SER A 9 -20.82 21.76 9.30
CA SER A 9 -22.14 21.11 9.26
C SER A 9 -22.12 19.74 9.93
N GLN A 10 -23.21 19.32 10.59
CA GLN A 10 -23.36 17.99 11.21
C GLN A 10 -22.96 16.85 10.28
N ARG A 11 -23.36 16.93 9.00
CA ARG A 11 -23.06 15.90 8.00
C ARG A 11 -21.55 15.75 7.76
N TYR A 12 -20.83 16.86 7.66
CA TYR A 12 -19.38 16.85 7.55
C TYR A 12 -18.75 16.27 8.81
N LEU A 13 -19.19 16.74 9.99
CA LEU A 13 -18.66 16.27 11.27
C LEU A 13 -18.82 14.75 11.40
N ASN A 14 -20.01 14.22 11.12
CA ASN A 14 -20.28 12.79 11.18
C ASN A 14 -19.41 11.99 10.20
N SER A 15 -19.21 12.51 8.99
CA SER A 15 -18.40 11.82 7.97
C SER A 15 -16.91 11.85 8.32
N ALA A 16 -16.41 12.99 8.83
CA ALA A 16 -15.05 13.11 9.33
C ALA A 16 -14.81 12.18 10.52
N LEU A 17 -15.74 12.13 11.48
CA LEU A 17 -15.68 11.21 12.62
C LEU A 17 -15.71 9.74 12.15
N SER A 18 -16.59 9.40 11.20
CA SER A 18 -16.64 8.04 10.63
C SER A 18 -15.30 7.64 10.00
N PHE A 19 -14.64 8.55 9.28
CA PHE A 19 -13.31 8.29 8.74
C PHE A 19 -12.27 8.09 9.85
N LEU A 20 -12.25 8.98 10.84
CA LEU A 20 -11.31 8.87 11.95
C LEU A 20 -11.52 7.55 12.72
N GLU A 21 -12.76 7.09 12.86
CA GLU A 21 -13.10 5.80 13.49
C GLU A 21 -12.65 4.62 12.63
N ILE A 22 -12.98 4.61 11.33
CA ILE A 22 -12.58 3.54 10.38
C ILE A 22 -11.05 3.37 10.34
N HIS A 23 -10.31 4.46 10.47
CA HIS A 23 -8.84 4.45 10.49
C HIS A 23 -8.26 4.30 11.91
N ASN A 24 -9.05 3.91 12.90
CA ASN A 24 -8.64 3.70 14.31
C ASN A 24 -7.94 4.91 14.93
N LEU A 25 -8.24 6.11 14.45
CA LEU A 25 -7.69 7.37 14.97
C LEU A 25 -8.45 7.86 16.21
N ILE A 26 -9.73 7.51 16.29
CA ILE A 26 -10.59 7.76 17.44
C ILE A 26 -11.33 6.48 17.82
N ILE A 27 -11.77 6.41 19.07
CA ILE A 27 -12.63 5.36 19.60
C ILE A 27 -13.80 5.98 20.36
N TYR A 28 -14.86 5.20 20.52
CA TYR A 28 -16.05 5.55 21.29
C TYR A 28 -16.13 4.65 22.53
N PRO A 29 -15.46 5.01 23.64
CA PRO A 29 -15.49 4.19 24.86
C PRO A 29 -16.89 4.12 25.46
N GLU A 30 -17.68 5.18 25.30
CA GLU A 30 -19.08 5.28 25.72
C GLU A 30 -19.90 6.10 24.72
N PRO A 31 -21.23 5.93 24.65
CA PRO A 31 -22.09 6.71 23.76
C PRO A 31 -21.92 8.23 23.95
N GLY A 32 -21.50 8.92 22.88
CA GLY A 32 -21.29 10.37 22.89
C GLY A 32 -19.94 10.84 23.44
N VAL A 33 -19.09 9.93 23.91
CA VAL A 33 -17.70 10.21 24.28
C VAL A 33 -16.79 9.80 23.12
N ILE A 34 -15.95 10.73 22.66
CA ILE A 34 -14.95 10.49 21.62
C ILE A 34 -13.59 10.64 22.28
N THR A 35 -12.75 9.61 22.20
CA THR A 35 -11.35 9.68 22.62
C THR A 35 -10.44 9.31 21.47
N LEU A 36 -9.19 9.73 21.52
CA LEU A 36 -8.16 9.20 20.64
C LEU A 36 -7.89 7.74 21.04
N SER A 37 -7.50 6.90 20.08
CA SER A 37 -7.00 5.56 20.42
C SER A 37 -5.67 5.66 21.16
N ASP A 38 -5.32 4.64 21.96
CA ASP A 38 -4.08 4.63 22.75
C ASP A 38 -2.84 4.83 21.87
N GLU A 39 -2.81 4.19 20.69
CA GLU A 39 -1.74 4.34 19.70
C GLU A 39 -1.59 5.80 19.22
N VAL A 40 -2.71 6.52 19.09
CA VAL A 40 -2.73 7.91 18.67
C VAL A 40 -2.33 8.84 19.81
N CYS A 41 -2.79 8.58 21.03
CA CYS A 41 -2.34 9.30 22.22
C CYS A 41 -0.81 9.25 22.36
N ASP A 42 -0.23 8.06 22.20
CA ASP A 42 1.21 7.85 22.27
C ASP A 42 1.96 8.64 21.19
N LYS A 43 1.49 8.58 19.93
CA LYS A 43 2.11 9.31 18.81
C LYS A 43 1.95 10.84 18.90
N LEU A 44 0.82 11.32 19.42
CA LEU A 44 0.50 12.74 19.54
C LEU A 44 1.11 13.43 20.76
N SER A 45 1.42 12.67 21.81
CA SER A 45 2.12 13.18 23.01
C SER A 45 3.46 13.86 22.69
N VAL A 46 3.99 13.64 21.48
CA VAL A 46 5.32 14.07 21.05
C VAL A 46 5.33 15.37 20.21
N SER A 47 4.30 15.72 19.42
CA SER A 47 4.11 17.08 18.82
C SER A 47 2.86 17.22 17.90
N LEU A 48 2.48 18.48 17.59
CA LEU A 48 1.52 18.84 16.50
C LEU A 48 1.98 18.44 15.09
N ILE A 49 3.28 18.25 14.84
CA ILE A 49 3.78 17.77 13.55
C ILE A 49 3.36 16.30 13.34
N ASN A 50 3.28 15.53 14.42
CA ASN A 50 2.86 14.14 14.38
C ASN A 50 1.39 13.98 14.01
N SER A 51 0.50 14.89 14.42
CA SER A 51 -0.93 14.80 14.04
C SER A 51 -1.17 14.94 12.55
N ARG A 52 -0.51 15.90 11.90
CA ARG A 52 -0.58 16.07 10.44
C ARG A 52 0.03 14.88 9.72
N LYS A 53 1.16 14.38 10.19
CA LYS A 53 1.81 13.20 9.63
C LYS A 53 0.91 11.96 9.73
N MET A 54 0.27 11.74 10.88
CA MET A 54 -0.66 10.62 11.08
C MET A 54 -1.87 10.68 10.16
N LEU A 55 -2.49 11.86 10.02
CA LEU A 55 -3.61 12.03 9.11
C LEU A 55 -3.19 11.81 7.66
N LEU A 56 -2.02 12.33 7.27
CA LEU A 56 -1.43 12.08 5.96
C LEU A 56 -1.18 10.59 5.73
N ASP A 57 -0.58 9.88 6.69
CA ASP A 57 -0.27 8.46 6.57
C ASP A 57 -1.53 7.63 6.41
N SER A 58 -2.57 7.92 7.20
CA SER A 58 -3.88 7.23 7.13
C SER A 58 -4.57 7.48 5.79
N LEU A 59 -4.53 8.73 5.31
CA LEU A 59 -5.12 9.10 4.03
C LEU A 59 -4.39 8.42 2.85
N MET A 60 -3.06 8.33 2.93
CA MET A 60 -2.24 7.62 1.94
C MET A 60 -2.36 6.10 2.03
N GLN A 61 -3.10 5.55 2.99
CA GLN A 61 -3.41 4.12 3.09
C GLN A 61 -4.81 3.77 2.60
N SER A 62 -5.73 4.74 2.65
CA SER A 62 -7.09 4.58 2.15
C SER A 62 -7.11 4.30 0.65
N GLN A 63 -7.56 3.10 0.27
CA GLN A 63 -7.66 2.71 -1.15
C GLN A 63 -8.57 3.67 -1.94
N ALA A 64 -9.68 4.12 -1.34
CA ALA A 64 -10.58 5.09 -1.95
C ALA A 64 -9.89 6.42 -2.26
N PHE A 65 -9.00 6.87 -1.37
CA PHE A 65 -8.22 8.07 -1.63
C PHE A 65 -7.13 7.85 -2.69
N ILE A 66 -6.45 6.70 -2.67
CA ILE A 66 -5.48 6.33 -3.71
C ILE A 66 -6.15 6.37 -5.09
N GLU A 67 -7.28 5.68 -5.26
CA GLU A 67 -8.00 5.66 -6.54
C GLU A 67 -8.54 7.04 -6.95
N PHE A 68 -9.01 7.85 -6.00
CA PHE A 68 -9.39 9.23 -6.28
C PHE A 68 -8.23 10.05 -6.88
N THR A 69 -7.06 10.01 -6.25
CA THR A 69 -5.89 10.76 -6.75
C THR A 69 -5.35 10.18 -8.06
N TYR A 70 -5.45 8.87 -8.24
CA TYR A 70 -5.13 8.19 -9.49
C TYR A 70 -6.03 8.66 -10.64
N PHE A 71 -7.35 8.73 -10.43
CA PHE A 71 -8.31 9.20 -11.43
C PHE A 71 -8.07 10.65 -11.85
N ILE A 72 -7.76 11.53 -10.88
CA ILE A 72 -7.33 12.90 -11.18
C ILE A 72 -6.04 12.88 -12.00
N GLY A 73 -5.06 12.06 -11.63
CA GLY A 73 -3.82 11.89 -12.39
C GLY A 73 -4.03 11.35 -13.82
N LYS A 74 -5.15 10.67 -14.10
CA LYS A 74 -5.57 10.25 -15.44
C LYS A 74 -6.36 11.32 -16.21
N GLY A 75 -6.50 12.52 -15.66
CA GLY A 75 -7.19 13.65 -16.29
C GLY A 75 -8.70 13.68 -16.08
N LYS A 76 -9.25 12.85 -15.17
CA LYS A 76 -10.64 12.99 -14.74
C LYS A 76 -10.77 14.20 -13.83
N ASN A 77 -11.92 14.89 -13.88
CA ASN A 77 -12.17 15.95 -12.90
C ASN A 77 -12.53 15.36 -11.52
N GLU A 78 -12.46 16.19 -10.48
CA GLU A 78 -12.66 15.73 -9.10
C GLU A 78 -14.06 15.15 -8.86
N LYS A 79 -15.11 15.73 -9.48
CA LYS A 79 -16.49 15.24 -9.33
C LYS A 79 -16.66 13.86 -9.94
N GLU A 80 -16.15 13.65 -11.15
CA GLU A 80 -16.14 12.35 -11.81
C GLU A 80 -15.36 11.32 -10.99
N SER A 81 -14.20 11.71 -10.46
CA SER A 81 -13.37 10.85 -9.62
C SER A 81 -14.12 10.43 -8.35
N VAL A 82 -14.82 11.35 -7.68
CA VAL A 82 -15.66 11.04 -6.52
C VAL A 82 -16.82 10.11 -6.88
N ARG A 83 -17.49 10.31 -8.02
CA ARG A 83 -18.57 9.38 -8.44
C ARG A 83 -18.08 7.96 -8.61
N LEU A 84 -16.89 7.79 -9.21
CA LEU A 84 -16.28 6.48 -9.41
C LEU A 84 -15.97 5.81 -8.07
N ILE A 85 -15.30 6.49 -7.14
CA ILE A 85 -14.99 5.90 -5.83
C ILE A 85 -16.27 5.59 -5.02
N LEU A 86 -17.30 6.44 -5.09
CA LEU A 86 -18.56 6.17 -4.39
C LEU A 86 -19.18 4.86 -4.88
N SER A 87 -19.14 4.64 -6.20
CA SER A 87 -19.63 3.41 -6.82
C SER A 87 -18.75 2.21 -6.53
N LEU A 88 -17.42 2.37 -6.50
CA LEU A 88 -16.47 1.27 -6.33
C LEU A 88 -16.41 0.74 -4.89
N TYR A 89 -16.60 1.60 -3.89
CA TYR A 89 -16.52 1.26 -2.46
C TYR A 89 -17.87 1.25 -1.75
N ASP A 90 -18.98 1.37 -2.48
CA ASP A 90 -20.35 1.44 -1.94
C ASP A 90 -20.52 2.49 -0.80
N ILE A 91 -19.85 3.63 -0.94
CA ILE A 91 -19.87 4.72 0.04
C ILE A 91 -21.24 5.40 -0.03
N LYS A 92 -21.98 5.39 1.09
CA LYS A 92 -23.36 5.91 1.16
C LYS A 92 -23.45 7.45 1.23
N GLN A 93 -22.34 8.12 1.51
CA GLN A 93 -22.26 9.57 1.61
C GLN A 93 -22.43 10.22 0.23
N SER A 94 -22.99 11.43 0.17
CA SER A 94 -23.20 12.12 -1.10
C SER A 94 -21.88 12.59 -1.72
N GLU A 95 -21.85 12.68 -3.05
CA GLU A 95 -20.71 13.20 -3.85
C GLU A 95 -20.17 14.52 -3.27
N ALA A 96 -21.05 15.47 -2.97
CA ALA A 96 -20.65 16.77 -2.46
C ALA A 96 -19.94 16.69 -1.10
N VAL A 97 -20.30 15.74 -0.25
CA VAL A 97 -19.69 15.57 1.07
C VAL A 97 -18.30 14.96 0.94
N VAL A 98 -18.17 13.86 0.19
CA VAL A 98 -16.87 13.17 -0.01
C VAL A 98 -15.89 14.07 -0.74
N LEU A 99 -16.34 14.77 -1.79
CA LEU A 99 -15.51 15.73 -2.51
C LEU A 99 -14.97 16.82 -1.58
N LYS A 100 -15.84 17.40 -0.75
CA LYS A 100 -15.42 18.44 0.20
C LYS A 100 -14.40 17.91 1.20
N ILE A 101 -14.58 16.69 1.72
CA ILE A 101 -13.63 16.08 2.66
C ILE A 101 -12.25 15.92 2.01
N PHE A 102 -12.19 15.34 0.81
CA PHE A 102 -10.93 15.14 0.11
C PHE A 102 -10.25 16.46 -0.24
N GLN A 103 -10.98 17.46 -0.72
CA GLN A 103 -10.44 18.80 -1.00
C GLN A 103 -9.87 19.47 0.25
N GLU A 104 -10.61 19.44 1.37
CA GLU A 104 -10.17 20.04 2.63
C GLU A 104 -8.91 19.33 3.17
N TRP A 105 -8.83 18.01 3.07
CA TRP A 105 -7.62 17.28 3.50
C TRP A 105 -6.43 17.50 2.59
N ILE A 106 -6.63 17.52 1.27
CA ILE A 106 -5.57 17.86 0.30
C ILE A 106 -5.00 19.24 0.62
N LYS A 107 -5.86 20.22 0.86
CA LYS A 107 -5.48 21.58 1.24
C LYS A 107 -4.76 21.63 2.59
N LEU A 108 -5.32 20.97 3.61
CA LEU A 108 -4.78 20.95 4.97
C LEU A 108 -3.39 20.31 5.04
N LEU A 109 -3.18 19.24 4.27
CA LEU A 109 -1.95 18.44 4.26
C LEU A 109 -0.95 18.90 3.21
N GLY A 110 -1.31 19.86 2.35
CA GLY A 110 -0.44 20.36 1.28
C GLY A 110 -0.14 19.31 0.21
N ILE A 111 -1.07 18.39 -0.04
CA ILE A 111 -0.92 17.33 -1.04
C ILE A 111 -0.94 17.95 -2.43
N LYS A 112 0.05 17.63 -3.26
CA LYS A 112 0.09 18.02 -4.68
C LYS A 112 -0.24 16.80 -5.54
N ILE A 113 -1.38 16.86 -6.24
CA ILE A 113 -1.76 15.85 -7.21
C ILE A 113 -1.26 16.30 -8.57
N SER A 114 -0.47 15.46 -9.23
CA SER A 114 -0.04 15.70 -10.61
C SER A 114 -1.16 15.27 -11.56
N GLU A 115 -1.61 16.18 -12.43
CA GLU A 115 -2.55 15.89 -13.53
C GLU A 115 -1.91 15.11 -14.69
N LYS A 116 -0.60 14.85 -14.63
CA LYS A 116 0.08 14.01 -15.61
C LYS A 116 -0.01 12.55 -15.19
N PRO A 117 -0.52 11.67 -16.05
CA PRO A 117 -0.55 10.25 -15.74
C PRO A 117 0.88 9.77 -15.54
N LEU A 118 1.11 9.00 -14.48
CA LEU A 118 2.25 8.09 -14.43
C LEU A 118 2.04 7.05 -15.54
N LYS A 119 2.36 7.41 -16.78
CA LYS A 119 2.62 6.41 -17.80
C LYS A 119 3.89 5.73 -17.36
N ASN A 120 3.78 4.46 -16.95
CA ASN A 120 4.69 3.40 -17.35
C ASN A 120 4.52 2.17 -16.46
N GLN A 121 4.19 1.04 -17.08
CA GLN A 121 4.39 -0.31 -16.53
C GLN A 121 5.89 -0.69 -16.53
N THR A 122 6.80 0.28 -16.43
CA THR A 122 8.26 0.12 -16.61
C THR A 122 9.06 0.94 -15.58
N LEU A 123 10.38 0.78 -15.59
CA LEU A 123 11.39 1.48 -14.75
C LEU A 123 11.17 2.99 -14.60
N ASP A 124 10.66 3.66 -15.63
CA ASP A 124 10.41 5.10 -15.63
C ASP A 124 9.20 5.50 -14.76
N GLY A 125 8.22 4.60 -14.62
CA GLY A 125 7.10 4.77 -13.69
C GLY A 125 7.60 4.75 -12.24
N ILE A 126 8.56 3.86 -11.95
CA ILE A 126 9.20 3.78 -10.64
C ILE A 126 10.02 5.03 -10.35
N LYS A 127 10.83 5.52 -11.29
CA LYS A 127 11.63 6.76 -11.11
C LYS A 127 10.78 7.97 -10.71
N ASN A 128 9.62 8.16 -11.33
CA ASN A 128 8.69 9.23 -10.95
C ASN A 128 8.05 8.98 -9.58
N SER A 129 7.89 7.72 -9.19
CA SER A 129 7.30 7.30 -7.93
C SER A 129 8.20 7.45 -6.70
N LEU A 130 9.51 7.61 -6.91
CA LEU A 130 10.49 7.86 -5.84
C LEU A 130 10.28 9.21 -5.14
N GLN A 131 9.45 10.10 -5.71
CA GLN A 131 9.28 11.46 -5.19
C GLN A 131 8.47 11.53 -3.89
N ASN A 132 7.42 10.70 -3.73
CA ASN A 132 6.63 10.60 -2.49
C ASN A 132 5.69 9.37 -2.49
N LYS A 133 5.07 9.12 -1.33
CA LYS A 133 4.13 8.00 -1.08
C LYS A 133 2.93 8.00 -2.03
N LEU A 134 2.43 9.18 -2.41
CA LEU A 134 1.30 9.30 -3.33
C LEU A 134 1.64 8.74 -4.72
N TYR A 135 2.82 9.07 -5.24
CA TYR A 135 3.24 8.55 -6.55
C TYR A 135 3.53 7.05 -6.51
N ALA A 136 4.12 6.54 -5.42
CA ALA A 136 4.30 5.10 -5.21
C ALA A 136 2.95 4.37 -5.19
N ASN A 137 1.96 4.89 -4.47
CA ASN A 137 0.61 4.32 -4.46
C ASN A 137 -0.05 4.33 -5.84
N ASN A 138 0.07 5.44 -6.59
CA ASN A 138 -0.47 5.52 -7.94
C ASN A 138 0.23 4.57 -8.92
N PHE A 139 1.53 4.34 -8.76
CA PHE A 139 2.26 3.33 -9.52
C PHE A 139 1.76 1.91 -9.20
N ILE A 140 1.57 1.58 -7.91
CA ILE A 140 1.02 0.28 -7.49
C ILE A 140 -0.40 0.10 -8.06
N LYS A 141 -1.25 1.14 -7.99
CA LYS A 141 -2.60 1.11 -8.60
C LYS A 141 -2.55 0.91 -10.11
N GLU A 142 -1.64 1.58 -10.83
CA GLU A 142 -1.47 1.36 -12.27
C GLU A 142 -1.04 -0.07 -12.60
N PHE A 143 -0.20 -0.67 -11.75
CA PHE A 143 0.35 -2.00 -11.97
C PHE A 143 -0.68 -3.10 -11.70
N LEU A 144 -1.37 -3.02 -10.55
CA LEU A 144 -2.36 -4.00 -10.10
C LEU A 144 -3.75 -3.73 -10.67
N ASP A 145 -4.02 -2.52 -11.16
CA ASP A 145 -5.31 -2.12 -11.70
C ASP A 145 -6.46 -2.41 -10.70
N ASP A 146 -7.54 -3.02 -11.16
CA ASP A 146 -8.71 -3.37 -10.35
C ASP A 146 -8.43 -4.41 -9.25
N ASP A 147 -7.32 -5.15 -9.36
CA ASP A 147 -6.90 -6.15 -8.37
C ASP A 147 -6.35 -5.52 -7.08
N LEU A 148 -6.03 -4.22 -7.07
CA LEU A 148 -5.58 -3.51 -5.86
C LEU A 148 -6.54 -3.72 -4.67
N ARG A 149 -7.85 -3.82 -4.96
CA ARG A 149 -8.90 -4.01 -3.94
C ARG A 149 -8.80 -5.35 -3.20
N ASN A 150 -8.12 -6.33 -3.81
CA ASN A 150 -7.87 -7.63 -3.21
C ASN A 150 -6.58 -7.66 -2.37
N VAL A 151 -5.89 -6.52 -2.24
CA VAL A 151 -4.65 -6.38 -1.47
C VAL A 151 -4.94 -5.57 -0.21
N SER A 152 -4.43 -6.02 0.95
CA SER A 152 -4.65 -5.31 2.21
C SER A 152 -3.93 -3.95 2.25
N GLU A 153 -4.46 -3.00 3.01
CA GLU A 153 -3.84 -1.67 3.20
C GLU A 153 -2.42 -1.77 3.79
N GLN A 154 -2.17 -2.77 4.66
CA GLN A 154 -0.85 -3.07 5.18
C GLN A 154 0.13 -3.40 4.06
N VAL A 155 -0.21 -4.35 3.18
CA VAL A 155 0.64 -4.76 2.06
C VAL A 155 0.88 -3.59 1.10
N ILE A 156 -0.15 -2.80 0.80
CA ILE A 156 -0.01 -1.60 -0.05
C ILE A 156 0.98 -0.60 0.59
N THR A 157 0.92 -0.42 1.92
CA THR A 157 1.85 0.45 2.65
C THR A 157 3.29 -0.03 2.50
N GLU A 158 3.52 -1.33 2.69
CA GLU A 158 4.87 -1.92 2.61
C GLU A 158 5.43 -1.84 1.19
N LEU A 159 4.61 -2.08 0.16
CA LEU A 159 4.99 -1.88 -1.24
C LEU A 159 5.36 -0.43 -1.52
N SER A 160 4.57 0.52 -0.99
CA SER A 160 4.80 1.95 -1.16
C SER A 160 6.10 2.41 -0.48
N ASN A 161 6.36 1.92 0.73
CA ASN A 161 7.62 2.13 1.43
C ASN A 161 8.79 1.53 0.66
N ALA A 162 8.65 0.28 0.20
CA ALA A 162 9.69 -0.40 -0.57
C ALA A 162 10.11 0.38 -1.82
N ILE A 163 9.15 0.97 -2.53
CA ILE A 163 9.41 1.84 -3.69
C ILE A 163 10.17 3.11 -3.25
N LYS A 164 9.73 3.76 -2.16
CA LYS A 164 10.35 4.99 -1.67
C LYS A 164 11.78 4.81 -1.19
N GLU A 165 12.13 3.65 -0.67
CA GLU A 165 13.47 3.37 -0.15
C GLU A 165 14.51 3.11 -1.25
N ILE A 166 14.11 2.83 -2.50
CA ILE A 166 15.04 2.57 -3.61
C ILE A 166 16.19 3.61 -3.72
N PRO A 167 15.96 4.94 -3.69
CA PRO A 167 17.04 5.91 -3.81
C PRO A 167 17.92 6.05 -2.56
N GLU A 168 17.43 5.63 -1.38
CA GLU A 168 18.09 5.86 -0.09
C GLU A 168 18.80 4.60 0.43
N ASP A 169 18.10 3.45 0.42
CA ASP A 169 18.60 2.16 0.88
C ASP A 169 17.99 0.99 0.06
N ASN A 170 18.77 0.52 -0.91
CA ASN A 170 18.40 -0.61 -1.77
C ASN A 170 18.13 -1.91 -1.00
N GLU A 171 18.83 -2.15 0.11
CA GLU A 171 18.61 -3.36 0.92
C GLU A 171 17.32 -3.24 1.72
N ALA A 172 17.04 -2.07 2.30
CA ALA A 172 15.77 -1.80 2.95
C ALA A 172 14.61 -1.97 1.98
N SER A 173 14.71 -1.40 0.77
CA SER A 173 13.72 -1.56 -0.30
C SER A 173 13.39 -3.03 -0.60
N ILE A 174 14.41 -3.88 -0.83
CA ILE A 174 14.20 -5.31 -1.08
C ILE A 174 13.58 -6.02 0.14
N ASN A 175 13.98 -5.64 1.35
CA ASN A 175 13.43 -6.23 2.58
C ASN A 175 11.96 -5.87 2.78
N GLU A 176 11.59 -4.61 2.57
CA GLU A 176 10.21 -4.13 2.62
C GLU A 176 9.35 -4.81 1.55
N GLY A 177 9.83 -4.89 0.30
CA GLY A 177 9.10 -5.58 -0.78
C GLY A 177 8.97 -7.09 -0.53
N GLY A 178 9.98 -7.71 0.07
CA GLY A 178 9.90 -9.10 0.50
C GLY A 178 8.90 -9.33 1.63
N ARG A 179 8.84 -8.41 2.61
CA ARG A 179 7.83 -8.48 3.67
C ARG A 179 6.42 -8.29 3.12
N ALA A 180 6.23 -7.35 2.19
CA ALA A 180 4.96 -7.14 1.52
C ALA A 180 4.44 -8.40 0.80
N LEU A 181 5.30 -9.11 0.07
CA LEU A 181 4.92 -10.37 -0.57
C LEU A 181 4.60 -11.46 0.46
N GLU A 182 5.37 -11.53 1.54
CA GLU A 182 5.13 -12.49 2.62
C GLU A 182 3.77 -12.26 3.28
N ASP A 183 3.51 -11.03 3.70
CA ASP A 183 2.25 -10.63 4.35
C ASP A 183 1.07 -10.81 3.41
N PHE A 184 1.23 -10.48 2.12
CA PHE A 184 0.22 -10.75 1.10
C PHE A 184 -0.15 -12.24 1.04
N LEU A 185 0.85 -13.11 0.89
CA LEU A 185 0.62 -14.55 0.83
C LEU A 185 0.02 -15.07 2.13
N ARG A 186 0.48 -14.61 3.30
CA ARG A 186 -0.07 -15.02 4.59
C ARG A 186 -1.53 -14.61 4.75
N LEU A 187 -1.84 -13.34 4.52
CA LEU A 187 -3.19 -12.82 4.70
C LEU A 187 -4.20 -13.48 3.76
N ASP A 188 -3.79 -13.75 2.51
CA ASP A 188 -4.68 -14.39 1.55
C ASP A 188 -4.81 -15.90 1.77
N LEU A 189 -3.72 -16.61 2.06
CA LEU A 189 -3.70 -18.08 2.21
C LEU A 189 -4.10 -18.58 3.61
N ALA A 190 -4.11 -17.73 4.64
CA ALA A 190 -4.38 -18.13 6.02
C ALA A 190 -5.73 -18.85 6.22
N LYS A 191 -6.66 -18.70 5.29
CA LYS A 191 -7.97 -19.39 5.32
C LYS A 191 -7.90 -20.84 4.84
N ASP A 192 -6.92 -21.16 3.99
CA ASP A 192 -6.83 -22.44 3.28
C ASP A 192 -5.62 -23.27 3.74
N ILE A 193 -4.57 -22.63 4.27
CA ILE A 193 -3.29 -23.26 4.61
C ILE A 193 -2.77 -22.70 5.94
N ASP A 194 -2.35 -23.59 6.85
CA ASP A 194 -1.64 -23.19 8.07
C ASP A 194 -0.18 -22.81 7.74
N LEU A 195 0.10 -21.51 7.75
CA LEU A 195 1.43 -20.94 7.51
C LEU A 195 2.14 -20.51 8.81
N SER A 196 1.61 -20.86 9.99
CA SER A 196 2.14 -20.43 11.29
C SER A 196 3.59 -20.85 11.55
N ARG A 197 4.03 -21.93 10.91
CA ARG A 197 5.39 -22.48 11.03
C ARG A 197 6.37 -21.99 9.98
N CYS A 198 5.90 -21.25 8.97
CA CYS A 198 6.78 -20.69 7.94
C CYS A 198 7.45 -19.43 8.49
N SER A 199 8.75 -19.26 8.25
CA SER A 199 9.57 -18.13 8.70
C SER A 199 9.81 -17.06 7.61
N GLY A 200 9.37 -17.32 6.38
CA GLY A 200 9.50 -16.38 5.27
C GLY A 200 8.96 -16.91 3.93
N ILE A 201 9.06 -16.10 2.87
CA ILE A 201 8.57 -16.41 1.52
C ILE A 201 9.04 -17.79 1.03
N GLY A 202 10.30 -18.15 1.24
CA GLY A 202 10.85 -19.42 0.78
C GLY A 202 10.19 -20.63 1.44
N GLU A 203 9.88 -20.55 2.73
CA GLU A 203 9.18 -21.61 3.45
C GLU A 203 7.69 -21.66 3.08
N ILE A 204 7.04 -20.51 2.91
CA ILE A 204 5.67 -20.44 2.38
C ILE A 204 5.61 -21.09 0.99
N ALA A 205 6.58 -20.80 0.12
CA ALA A 205 6.67 -21.42 -1.19
C ALA A 205 6.83 -22.94 -1.08
N ASN A 206 7.71 -23.43 -0.22
CA ASN A 206 7.84 -24.87 0.01
C ASN A 206 6.57 -25.52 0.54
N GLU A 207 5.81 -24.83 1.40
CA GLU A 207 4.51 -25.30 1.88
C GLU A 207 3.50 -25.40 0.75
N LEU A 208 3.44 -24.39 -0.13
CA LEU A 208 2.58 -24.37 -1.32
C LEU A 208 2.82 -25.54 -2.28
N ASN A 209 4.03 -26.12 -2.33
CA ASN A 209 4.31 -27.30 -3.15
C ASN A 209 3.49 -28.54 -2.75
N LYS A 210 2.98 -28.59 -1.52
CA LYS A 210 2.16 -29.71 -1.04
C LYS A 210 0.73 -29.67 -1.61
N TYR A 211 0.36 -28.55 -2.22
CA TYR A 211 -1.00 -28.25 -2.66
C TYR A 211 -1.05 -28.17 -4.20
N PRO A 212 -1.53 -29.22 -4.90
CA PRO A 212 -1.44 -29.33 -6.35
C PRO A 212 -2.25 -28.28 -7.11
N GLN A 213 -3.20 -27.60 -6.44
CA GLN A 213 -3.94 -26.50 -7.02
C GLN A 213 -3.08 -25.26 -7.25
N TYR A 214 -1.93 -25.09 -6.58
CA TYR A 214 -1.08 -23.93 -6.80
C TYR A 214 -0.06 -24.16 -7.93
N PRO A 215 0.15 -23.18 -8.82
CA PRO A 215 1.10 -23.32 -9.91
C PRO A 215 2.55 -23.46 -9.43
N LYS A 216 3.26 -24.49 -9.91
CA LYS A 216 4.71 -24.68 -9.63
C LYS A 216 5.57 -23.47 -10.04
N LYS A 217 5.12 -22.70 -11.04
CA LYS A 217 5.83 -21.51 -11.49
C LYS A 217 5.79 -20.37 -10.47
N LEU A 218 4.65 -20.17 -9.82
CA LEU A 218 4.49 -19.21 -8.71
C LEU A 218 5.49 -19.53 -7.60
N ASN A 219 5.56 -20.80 -7.22
CA ASN A 219 6.49 -21.31 -6.23
C ASN A 219 7.95 -20.99 -6.58
N SER A 220 8.35 -21.32 -7.81
CA SER A 220 9.71 -21.09 -8.29
C SER A 220 10.10 -19.60 -8.21
N LEU A 221 9.15 -18.69 -8.47
CA LEU A 221 9.38 -17.25 -8.36
C LEU A 221 9.50 -16.81 -6.90
N CYS A 222 8.64 -17.29 -6.01
CA CYS A 222 8.72 -17.02 -4.58
C CYS A 222 10.08 -17.48 -3.99
N LEU A 223 10.55 -18.68 -4.36
CA LEU A 223 11.87 -19.19 -3.95
C LEU A 223 13.02 -18.31 -4.48
N GLY A 224 12.93 -17.88 -5.74
CA GLY A 224 13.89 -16.97 -6.35
C GLY A 224 13.95 -15.62 -5.61
N LEU A 225 12.80 -15.01 -5.34
CA LEU A 225 12.69 -13.76 -4.58
C LEU A 225 13.25 -13.92 -3.15
N SER A 226 12.93 -15.02 -2.47
CA SER A 226 13.48 -15.31 -1.14
C SER A 226 15.01 -15.35 -1.15
N SER A 227 15.62 -15.89 -2.21
CA SER A 227 17.06 -15.96 -2.35
C SER A 227 17.66 -14.58 -2.60
N VAL A 228 17.09 -13.77 -3.50
CA VAL A 228 17.55 -12.41 -3.80
C VAL A 228 17.49 -11.52 -2.55
N ARG A 229 16.44 -11.62 -1.73
CA ARG A 229 16.32 -10.86 -0.47
C ARG A 229 17.49 -11.07 0.48
N SER A 230 18.09 -12.26 0.45
CA SER A 230 19.18 -12.64 1.36
C SER A 230 20.59 -12.32 0.83
N ILE A 231 20.75 -11.88 -0.42
CA ILE A 231 22.05 -11.81 -1.10
C ILE A 231 23.07 -10.90 -0.40
N GLY A 232 22.66 -9.71 0.06
CA GLY A 232 23.59 -8.73 0.66
C GLY A 232 24.12 -9.14 2.04
N LYS A 233 23.35 -9.92 2.80
CA LYS A 233 23.66 -10.27 4.20
C LYS A 233 24.16 -11.70 4.39
N ALA A 234 23.70 -12.65 3.58
CA ALA A 234 24.00 -14.07 3.76
C ALA A 234 25.28 -14.52 3.06
N HIS A 235 25.79 -13.75 2.10
CA HIS A 235 26.99 -14.10 1.35
C HIS A 235 28.20 -13.28 1.78
N GLY A 236 29.33 -13.97 1.95
CA GLY A 236 30.62 -13.34 2.16
C GLY A 236 31.08 -12.55 0.93
N ALA A 237 32.26 -11.92 1.03
CA ALA A 237 32.84 -11.21 -0.10
C ALA A 237 33.01 -12.14 -1.31
N ASP A 238 32.78 -11.59 -2.50
CA ASP A 238 33.07 -12.27 -3.75
C ASP A 238 34.54 -12.71 -3.79
N LYS A 239 34.78 -13.95 -4.21
CA LYS A 239 36.12 -14.56 -4.12
C LYS A 239 37.14 -13.88 -5.05
N ILE A 240 36.67 -13.27 -6.14
CA ILE A 240 37.52 -12.64 -7.16
C ILE A 240 37.65 -11.16 -6.87
N LEU A 241 36.52 -10.47 -6.74
CA LEU A 241 36.46 -9.02 -6.57
C LEU A 241 36.78 -8.58 -5.14
N LYS A 242 36.72 -9.50 -4.16
CA LYS A 242 36.96 -9.25 -2.72
C LYS A 242 36.05 -8.18 -2.12
N VAL A 243 34.92 -7.90 -2.76
CA VAL A 243 33.88 -6.98 -2.28
C VAL A 243 32.67 -7.76 -1.81
N LYS A 244 31.95 -7.24 -0.82
CA LYS A 244 30.66 -7.81 -0.44
C LYS A 244 29.66 -7.62 -1.57
N TRP A 245 28.74 -8.56 -1.69
CA TRP A 245 27.57 -8.38 -2.53
C TRP A 245 26.78 -7.18 -2.04
N SER A 246 26.40 -6.31 -2.96
CA SER A 246 25.54 -5.18 -2.69
C SER A 246 24.41 -5.15 -3.72
N ILE A 247 23.26 -4.65 -3.29
CA ILE A 247 22.10 -4.47 -4.16
C ILE A 247 22.20 -3.09 -4.78
N THR A 248 22.13 -3.03 -6.12
CA THR A 248 22.07 -1.78 -6.88
C THR A 248 20.64 -1.26 -6.96
N GLU A 249 20.47 0.02 -7.31
CA GLU A 249 19.15 0.63 -7.54
C GLU A 249 18.34 -0.15 -8.59
N HIS A 250 18.99 -0.58 -9.68
CA HIS A 250 18.37 -1.43 -10.70
C HIS A 250 17.97 -2.80 -10.17
N GLY A 251 18.79 -3.38 -9.28
CA GLY A 251 18.48 -4.65 -8.61
C GLY A 251 17.26 -4.53 -7.70
N ALA A 252 17.21 -3.49 -6.86
CA ALA A 252 16.07 -3.19 -6.01
C ALA A 252 14.80 -2.93 -6.83
N THR A 253 14.92 -2.12 -7.88
CA THR A 253 13.78 -1.82 -8.77
C THR A 253 13.24 -3.08 -9.46
N GLY A 254 14.12 -3.92 -10.02
CA GLY A 254 13.73 -5.18 -10.63
C GLY A 254 13.07 -6.13 -9.63
N TYR A 255 13.56 -6.17 -8.39
CA TYR A 255 12.96 -6.96 -7.32
C TYR A 255 11.52 -6.52 -7.02
N ILE A 256 11.26 -5.21 -6.87
CA ILE A 256 9.91 -4.69 -6.61
C ILE A 256 8.95 -4.99 -7.77
N ILE A 257 9.41 -4.85 -9.02
CA ILE A 257 8.60 -5.22 -10.19
C ILE A 257 8.23 -6.70 -10.15
N MET A 258 9.17 -7.58 -9.81
CA MET A 258 8.89 -9.01 -9.69
C MET A 258 7.92 -9.32 -8.56
N VAL A 259 8.04 -8.66 -7.40
CA VAL A 259 7.07 -8.78 -6.29
C VAL A 259 5.66 -8.43 -6.75
N LEU A 260 5.49 -7.25 -7.39
CA LEU A 260 4.19 -6.82 -7.91
C LEU A 260 3.65 -7.79 -8.98
N SER A 261 4.53 -8.31 -9.83
CA SER A 261 4.15 -9.29 -10.87
C SER A 261 3.68 -10.61 -10.25
N VAL A 262 4.32 -11.08 -9.18
CA VAL A 262 3.90 -12.28 -8.44
C VAL A 262 2.54 -12.08 -7.78
N ILE A 263 2.33 -10.93 -7.11
CA ILE A 263 1.04 -10.58 -6.51
C ILE A 263 -0.06 -10.58 -7.58
N LYS A 264 0.16 -9.87 -8.70
CA LYS A 264 -0.78 -9.80 -9.81
C LYS A 264 -1.08 -11.18 -10.40
N SER A 265 -0.04 -11.96 -10.69
CA SER A 265 -0.17 -13.31 -11.25
C SER A 265 -1.01 -14.22 -10.35
N TYR A 266 -0.80 -14.12 -9.04
CA TYR A 266 -1.54 -14.88 -8.06
C TYR A 266 -3.02 -14.48 -8.00
N LEU A 267 -3.33 -13.17 -8.03
CA LEU A 267 -4.70 -12.68 -8.04
C LEU A 267 -5.45 -13.10 -9.31
N VAL A 268 -4.81 -13.00 -10.47
CA VAL A 268 -5.37 -13.51 -11.74
C VAL A 268 -5.56 -15.03 -11.68
N PHE A 269 -4.61 -15.76 -11.10
CA PHE A 269 -4.73 -17.21 -10.94
C PHE A 269 -5.95 -17.59 -10.10
N LYS A 270 -6.25 -16.87 -9.02
CA LYS A 270 -7.46 -17.14 -8.21
C LYS A 270 -8.75 -16.94 -9.00
N GLN A 271 -8.80 -15.96 -9.89
CA GLN A 271 -10.00 -15.62 -10.66
C GLN A 271 -10.18 -16.52 -11.88
N GLU A 272 -9.09 -16.83 -12.58
CA GLU A 272 -9.13 -17.46 -13.91
C GLU A 272 -8.51 -18.87 -13.95
N SER A 273 -7.90 -19.34 -12.87
CA SER A 273 -7.05 -20.55 -12.85
C SER A 273 -5.90 -20.51 -13.87
N LYS A 274 -5.45 -19.29 -14.24
CA LYS A 274 -4.35 -19.05 -15.18
C LYS A 274 -3.25 -18.22 -14.52
N THR A 275 -2.00 -18.59 -14.77
CA THR A 275 -0.87 -17.75 -14.38
C THR A 275 -0.53 -16.75 -15.49
N VAL A 276 -0.36 -15.49 -15.13
CA VAL A 276 0.10 -14.43 -16.03
C VAL A 276 1.44 -13.91 -15.52
N PHE A 277 2.49 -14.00 -16.33
CA PHE A 277 3.85 -13.54 -15.98
C PHE A 277 4.41 -12.68 -17.11
#